data_AF-A0A2V5Z3X4-F1
#
_entry.id   AF-A0A2V5Z3X4-F1
#
_cell.length_a   1.000
_cell.length_b   1.000
_cell.length_c   1.000
_cell.angle_alpha   90.00
_cell.angle_beta   90.00
_cell.angle_gamma   90.00
#
_symmetry.space_group_name_H-M   'P 1'
#
loop_
_entity.id
_entity.type
_entity.pdbx_description
1 polymer ?
#
loop_
_entity_poly.entity_id
_entity_poly.type
_entity_poly.pdbx_seq_one_letter_code
_entity_poly.pdbx_strand_id
1 'polypeptide(L)'
;MNVERNAELSAMYPDAVGNIVHVDLADGRRLTKRVDYPLGNAKNRLKDSAVEGKFLGLVERIIGETRAKKIIELAWKLDEAKNVDALMQALQIPEKK
;
A
#
# COMPACT_ATOMS: atom_id res chain seq x y z
N MET A 1 -9.97 22.93 9.22
CA MET A 1 -9.03 21.87 9.62
C MET A 1 -7.83 22.56 10.24
N ASN A 2 -7.47 22.21 11.47
CA ASN A 2 -6.26 22.70 12.13
C ASN A 2 -5.25 21.54 12.22
N VAL A 3 -3.96 21.85 12.21
CA VAL A 3 -2.87 20.87 12.31
C VAL A 3 -1.89 21.35 13.37
N GLU A 4 -1.58 20.46 14.31
CA GLU A 4 -0.71 20.77 15.44
C GLU A 4 0.36 19.70 15.59
N ARG A 5 1.56 20.13 16.01
CA ARG A 5 2.63 19.20 16.35
C ARG A 5 2.37 18.61 17.73
N ASN A 6 2.46 17.28 17.83
CA ASN A 6 2.38 16.58 19.11
C ASN A 6 3.79 16.08 19.53
N ALA A 7 4.22 16.45 20.73
CA ALA A 7 5.54 16.11 21.25
C ALA A 7 5.71 14.60 21.49
N GLU A 8 4.67 13.93 21.99
CA GLU A 8 4.65 12.48 22.21
C GLU A 8 4.81 11.73 20.88
N LEU A 9 4.01 12.11 19.86
CA LEU A 9 4.10 11.48 18.53
C LEU A 9 5.46 11.71 17.89
N SER A 10 6.03 12.91 18.07
CA SER A 10 7.36 13.25 17.54
C SER A 10 8.46 12.41 18.19
N ALA A 11 8.35 12.12 19.50
CA ALA A 11 9.34 11.34 20.24
C ALA A 11 9.36 9.86 19.85
N MET A 12 8.27 9.34 19.28
CA MET A 12 8.21 7.95 18.79
C MET A 12 8.88 7.75 17.43
N TYR A 13 9.24 8.82 16.71
CA TYR A 13 9.93 8.71 15.44
C TYR A 13 11.40 8.31 15.62
N PRO A 14 11.97 7.41 14.80
CA PRO A 14 11.41 6.81 13.58
C PRO A 14 10.62 5.50 13.79
N ASP A 15 10.59 4.96 15.01
CA ASP A 15 9.99 3.66 15.28
C ASP A 15 8.49 3.61 14.95
N ALA A 16 7.79 4.72 15.14
CA ALA A 16 6.39 4.92 14.75
C ALA A 16 6.20 6.29 14.06
N VAL A 17 5.14 6.38 13.24
CA VAL A 17 4.74 7.61 12.54
C VAL A 17 3.30 7.96 12.89
N GLY A 18 3.10 8.16 14.20
CA GLY A 18 1.77 8.27 14.78
C GLY A 18 1.04 9.55 14.42
N ASN A 19 -0.29 9.45 14.30
CA ASN A 19 -1.20 10.57 14.06
C ASN A 19 -2.44 10.43 14.95
N ILE A 20 -2.98 11.56 15.41
CA ILE A 20 -4.26 11.65 16.12
C ILE A 20 -5.17 12.58 15.32
N VAL A 21 -6.38 12.12 15.03
CA VAL A 21 -7.41 12.90 14.35
C VAL A 21 -8.59 13.08 15.30
N HIS A 22 -9.02 14.34 15.47
CA HIS A 22 -10.23 14.72 16.18
C HIS A 22 -11.28 15.22 15.19
N VAL A 23 -12.53 14.80 15.37
CA VAL A 23 -13.69 15.26 14.57
C VAL A 23 -14.76 15.74 15.54
N ASP A 24 -15.09 17.02 15.48
CA ASP A 24 -16.21 17.61 16.20
C ASP A 24 -17.48 17.50 15.36
N LEU A 25 -18.52 16.90 15.93
CA LEU A 25 -19.82 16.70 15.31
C LEU A 25 -20.76 17.88 15.63
N ALA A 26 -21.76 18.08 14.79
CA ALA A 26 -22.75 19.15 14.97
C ALA A 26 -23.59 19.00 16.26
N ASP A 27 -23.67 17.79 16.81
CA ASP A 27 -24.34 17.51 18.09
C ASP A 27 -23.44 17.76 19.33
N GLY A 28 -22.25 18.31 19.12
CA GLY A 28 -21.29 18.66 20.17
C GLY A 28 -20.37 17.52 20.61
N ARG A 29 -20.54 16.28 20.10
CA ARG A 29 -19.62 15.18 20.40
C ARG A 29 -18.30 15.33 19.66
N ARG A 30 -17.20 14.84 20.27
CA ARG A 30 -15.89 14.71 19.61
C ARG A 30 -15.54 13.23 19.42
N LEU A 31 -15.31 12.84 18.17
CA LEU A 31 -14.71 11.54 17.83
C LEU A 31 -13.19 11.71 17.77
N THR A 32 -12.44 10.75 18.31
CA THR A 32 -10.98 10.76 18.29
C THR A 32 -10.45 9.43 17.80
N LYS A 33 -9.48 9.47 16.88
CA LYS A 33 -8.75 8.27 16.44
C LYS A 33 -7.26 8.52 16.47
N ARG A 34 -6.53 7.65 17.16
CA ARG A 34 -5.06 7.56 17.12
C ARG A 34 -4.63 6.35 16.29
N VAL A 35 -3.62 6.54 15.45
CA VAL A 35 -2.96 5.47 14.68
C VAL A 35 -1.46 5.69 14.77
N ASP A 36 -0.78 4.82 15.52
CA ASP A 36 0.69 4.90 15.68
C ASP A 36 1.43 4.17 14.54
N TYR A 37 0.84 3.07 14.06
CA TYR A 37 1.35 2.25 12.96
C TYR A 37 0.33 2.23 11.82
N PRO A 38 0.47 3.07 10.77
CA PRO A 38 -0.46 3.09 9.66
C PRO A 38 -0.42 1.77 8.87
N LEU A 39 -1.50 1.46 8.17
CA LEU A 39 -1.57 0.28 7.30
C LEU A 39 -0.44 0.35 6.24
N GLY A 40 0.35 -0.72 6.14
CA GLY A 40 1.57 -0.78 5.34
C GLY A 40 2.87 -0.58 6.14
N ASN A 41 2.79 -0.14 7.39
CA ASN A 41 3.96 -0.14 8.29
C ASN A 41 4.40 -1.58 8.58
N ALA A 42 5.69 -1.81 8.86
CA ALA A 42 6.22 -3.13 9.19
C ALA A 42 5.51 -3.82 10.37
N LYS A 43 4.96 -3.05 11.33
CA LYS A 43 4.16 -3.50 12.46
C LYS A 43 2.64 -3.54 12.20
N ASN A 44 2.18 -3.06 11.03
CA ASN A 44 0.79 -3.12 10.58
C ASN A 44 0.76 -3.39 9.06
N ARG A 45 1.17 -4.61 8.70
CA ARG A 45 1.42 -4.99 7.30
C ARG A 45 0.13 -5.08 6.49
N LEU A 46 0.25 -4.81 5.20
CA LEU A 46 -0.81 -5.14 4.25
C LEU A 46 -0.95 -6.66 4.17
N LYS A 47 -2.18 -7.12 3.92
CA LYS A 47 -2.41 -8.48 3.43
C LYS A 47 -1.91 -8.58 2.01
N ASP A 48 -1.48 -9.77 1.60
CA ASP A 48 -1.02 -10.05 0.24
C ASP A 48 -2.04 -9.60 -0.81
N SER A 49 -3.32 -9.93 -0.61
CA SER A 49 -4.41 -9.50 -1.51
C SER A 49 -4.59 -7.97 -1.61
N ALA A 50 -4.22 -7.22 -0.58
CA ALA A 50 -4.25 -5.76 -0.63
C ALA A 50 -3.06 -5.19 -1.42
N VAL A 51 -1.90 -5.85 -1.37
CA VAL A 51 -0.75 -5.51 -2.22
C VAL A 51 -1.06 -5.83 -3.68
N GLU A 52 -1.62 -7.01 -3.94
CA GLU A 52 -2.09 -7.43 -5.27
C GLU A 52 -3.14 -6.47 -5.83
N GLY A 53 -4.18 -6.15 -5.05
CA GLY A 53 -5.22 -5.21 -5.47
C GLY A 53 -4.67 -3.82 -5.82
N LYS A 54 -3.68 -3.32 -5.05
CA LYS A 54 -2.99 -2.08 -5.37
C LYS A 54 -2.21 -2.19 -6.69
N PHE A 55 -1.49 -3.29 -6.90
CA PHE A 55 -0.76 -3.53 -8.14
C PHE A 55 -1.72 -3.57 -9.34
N LEU A 56 -2.78 -4.38 -9.28
CA LEU A 56 -3.81 -4.49 -10.30
C LEU A 56 -4.40 -3.12 -10.65
N GLY A 57 -4.82 -2.35 -9.65
CA GLY A 57 -5.38 -1.02 -9.83
C GLY A 57 -4.45 -0.01 -10.55
N LEU A 58 -3.13 -0.22 -10.48
CA LEU A 58 -2.14 0.62 -11.18
C LEU A 58 -1.87 0.14 -12.61
N VAL A 59 -1.86 -1.17 -12.86
CA VAL A 59 -1.31 -1.72 -14.11
C VAL A 59 -2.36 -2.22 -15.09
N GLU A 60 -3.54 -2.66 -14.64
CA GLU A 60 -4.53 -3.33 -15.50
C GLU A 60 -4.89 -2.53 -16.76
N ARG A 61 -5.04 -1.21 -16.63
CA ARG A 61 -5.38 -0.31 -17.75
C ARG A 61 -4.26 -0.18 -18.79
N ILE A 62 -3.02 -0.50 -18.44
CA ILE A 62 -1.84 -0.39 -19.30
C ILE A 62 -1.57 -1.72 -19.99
N ILE A 63 -1.69 -2.82 -19.25
CA ILE A 63 -1.17 -4.12 -19.67
C ILE A 63 -2.22 -5.23 -19.82
N GLY A 64 -3.45 -4.96 -19.40
CA GLY A 64 -4.55 -5.92 -19.34
C GLY A 64 -4.52 -6.80 -18.09
N GLU A 65 -5.70 -7.19 -17.63
CA GLU A 65 -5.91 -8.00 -16.42
C GLU A 65 -5.17 -9.35 -16.47
N THR A 66 -5.28 -10.07 -17.59
CA THR A 66 -4.64 -11.39 -17.76
C THR A 66 -3.12 -11.31 -17.53
N ARG A 67 -2.47 -10.31 -18.10
CA ARG A 67 -1.02 -10.15 -17.97
C ARG A 67 -0.63 -9.66 -16.58
N ALA A 68 -1.42 -8.75 -16.00
CA ALA A 68 -1.23 -8.28 -14.63
C ALA A 68 -1.27 -9.44 -13.62
N LYS A 69 -2.28 -10.32 -13.71
CA LYS A 69 -2.37 -11.53 -12.87
C LYS A 69 -1.20 -12.48 -13.10
N LYS A 70 -0.71 -12.61 -14.34
CA LYS A 70 0.47 -13.45 -14.61
C LYS A 70 1.73 -12.91 -13.94
N ILE A 71 1.91 -11.59 -13.90
CA ILE A 71 3.03 -10.96 -13.18
C ILE A 71 2.95 -11.25 -11.69
N ILE A 72 1.77 -11.13 -11.07
CA ILE A 72 1.57 -11.47 -9.65
C ILE A 72 1.98 -12.93 -9.38
N GLU A 73 1.50 -13.86 -10.20
CA GLU A 73 1.84 -15.29 -10.05
C GLU A 73 3.36 -15.54 -10.12
N LEU A 74 4.03 -14.93 -11.10
CA LEU A 74 5.47 -15.09 -11.29
C LEU A 74 6.29 -14.43 -10.17
N ALA A 75 5.84 -13.29 -9.64
CA ALA A 75 6.50 -12.59 -8.55
C ALA A 75 6.41 -13.37 -7.24
N TRP A 76 5.26 -13.98 -6.94
CA TRP A 76 5.08 -14.80 -5.73
C TRP A 76 5.87 -16.11 -5.73
N LYS A 77 6.24 -16.62 -6.91
CA LYS A 77 7.03 -17.86 -7.08
C LYS A 77 8.46 -17.57 -7.56
N LEU A 78 8.96 -16.36 -7.32
CA LEU A 78 10.24 -15.92 -7.86
C LEU A 78 11.42 -16.73 -7.28
N ASP A 79 11.30 -17.18 -6.03
CA ASP A 79 12.26 -18.05 -5.34
C ASP A 79 12.30 -19.48 -5.89
N GLU A 80 11.24 -19.93 -6.57
CA GLU A 80 11.17 -21.22 -7.25
C GLU A 80 11.61 -21.16 -8.72
N ALA A 81 11.77 -19.95 -9.27
CA ALA A 81 12.03 -19.75 -10.69
C ALA A 81 13.49 -20.06 -11.05
N LYS A 82 13.71 -20.80 -12.15
CA LYS A 82 15.05 -21.08 -12.69
C LYS A 82 15.80 -19.81 -13.11
N ASN A 83 15.06 -18.84 -13.65
CA ASN A 83 15.55 -17.52 -14.07
C ASN A 83 14.36 -16.54 -14.14
N VAL A 84 14.63 -15.28 -14.50
CA VAL A 84 13.63 -14.20 -14.53
C VAL A 84 12.95 -13.99 -15.90
N ASP A 85 13.26 -14.80 -16.91
CA ASP A 85 12.88 -14.51 -18.30
C ASP A 85 11.36 -14.38 -18.48
N ALA A 86 10.60 -15.29 -17.86
CA ALA A 86 9.14 -15.27 -17.92
C ALA A 86 8.53 -14.01 -17.28
N LEU A 87 9.12 -13.55 -16.16
CA LEU A 87 8.69 -12.32 -15.49
C LEU A 87 9.01 -11.11 -16.37
N MET A 88 10.22 -11.05 -16.92
CA MET A 88 10.64 -9.96 -17.81
C MET A 88 9.77 -9.87 -19.07
N GLN A 89 9.39 -11.01 -19.66
CA GLN A 89 8.47 -11.06 -20.79
C GLN A 89 7.07 -10.53 -20.41
N ALA A 90 6.55 -10.91 -19.23
CA ALA A 90 5.24 -10.44 -18.76
C ALA A 90 5.21 -8.92 -18.47
N LEU A 91 6.35 -8.32 -18.12
CA LEU A 91 6.48 -6.89 -17.83
C LEU A 91 6.55 -5.99 -19.08
N GLN A 92 6.69 -6.55 -20.29
CA GLN A 92 6.83 -5.76 -21.53
C GLN A 92 5.58 -4.93 -21.83
N ILE A 93 5.68 -3.60 -21.74
CA ILE A 93 4.57 -2.69 -22.04
C ILE A 93 4.33 -2.66 -23.57
N PRO A 94 3.07 -2.79 -24.04
CA PRO A 94 2.78 -2.66 -25.47
C PRO A 94 3.12 -1.24 -25.93
N GLU A 95 3.73 -1.10 -27.11
CA GLU A 95 3.90 0.23 -27.70
C GLU A 95 2.52 0.88 -27.94
N LYS A 96 2.43 2.18 -27.67
CA LYS A 96 1.24 2.96 -28.04
C LYS A 96 1.15 2.95 -29.57
N LYS A 97 0.04 2.42 -30.10
CA LYS A 97 -0.37 2.70 -31.48
C LYS A 97 -0.71 4.18 -31.63
#